data_AF-A0A8J5GQ06-F1
#
_entry.id   AF-A0A8J5GQ06-F1
#
_cell.length_a   1.000
_cell.length_b   1.000
_cell.length_c   1.000
_cell.angle_alpha   90.00
_cell.angle_beta   90.00
_cell.angle_gamma   90.00
#
_symmetry.space_group_name_H-M   'P 1'
#
loop_
_entity.id
_entity.type
_entity.pdbx_description
1 polymer ?
#
loop_
_entity_poly.entity_id
_entity_poly.type
_entity_poly.pdbx_seq_one_letter_code
_entity_poly.pdbx_strand_id
1 'polypeptide(L)'
;MTMNAAAAAPVIRSPSLTDNKLWSRGRSSAVRSSSAGWCSRGSTRLDCLRTRWWVRRPNVRATERSFGKGLRNMSTRAVVASDMGAEEEVGYSRCFLRPRSEEELLLCIRKEVEARKLSPDIAIRLEELYYNYRNGVMQSRDPSSREIILSNMTVAFDRILLDVKEPFNFSPYHKAIREPFDYYMFGQNYLRPLVDFRSSYVGNLSIFLDMEEKLKQGHNIILFSNHQTEADPAIIGLLLEQAFAYFAEKIVFVAGDRVVTDPLCKPFSMGRNLLCVYSKKHMHDIPELVEMKRKANTRSLKEMALLLRGGSQIIWIAPSGGRDRPNPLTGELHPAPFDPSSVDNMRRLVDHSGVVGHMYPLALLCYDIMPPPQEVEKQIGERRKISFHGVGLSAGLEMNFDEIMSSCENHEQAKEAFSLAVYKSVIEQYNVLESAIYGHQGLNASNSTISLSQPWL
;
A
#
# COMPACT_ATOMS: atom_id res chain seq x y z
N MET A 1 4.97 61.41 -38.76
CA MET A 1 6.28 61.35 -38.06
C MET A 1 6.24 60.20 -37.07
N THR A 2 7.34 59.44 -36.99
CA THR A 2 7.65 58.26 -36.15
C THR A 2 6.76 57.02 -36.26
N MET A 3 7.24 55.78 -36.25
CA MET A 3 8.44 55.09 -36.76
C MET A 3 8.11 53.60 -36.56
N ASN A 4 8.03 52.80 -37.64
CA ASN A 4 7.89 51.34 -37.59
C ASN A 4 9.28 50.69 -37.76
N ALA A 5 9.59 49.66 -36.98
CA ALA A 5 10.73 48.79 -37.22
C ALA A 5 10.35 47.32 -37.00
N ALA A 6 10.51 46.53 -38.07
CA ALA A 6 10.48 45.09 -38.11
C ALA A 6 11.84 44.59 -38.63
N ALA A 7 12.37 43.52 -38.04
CA ALA A 7 13.42 42.64 -38.59
C ALA A 7 13.49 41.39 -37.68
N ALA A 8 13.07 40.19 -38.12
CA ALA A 8 13.73 39.24 -39.03
C ALA A 8 14.79 38.36 -38.32
N ALA A 9 14.51 37.06 -38.29
CA ALA A 9 15.32 35.97 -37.72
C ALA A 9 16.42 35.47 -38.69
N PRO A 10 17.46 34.76 -38.19
CA PRO A 10 18.34 33.98 -39.04
C PRO A 10 18.16 32.45 -38.88
N VAL A 11 18.22 31.78 -40.03
CA VAL A 11 18.29 30.33 -40.25
C VAL A 11 19.76 29.93 -40.47
N ILE A 12 20.30 28.92 -39.77
CA ILE A 12 21.50 28.18 -40.23
C ILE A 12 21.46 26.68 -39.83
N ARG A 13 21.23 25.86 -40.86
CA ARG A 13 21.88 24.60 -41.31
C ARG A 13 22.33 23.48 -40.34
N SER A 14 21.81 22.30 -40.64
CA SER A 14 22.30 20.94 -40.35
C SER A 14 23.55 20.53 -41.16
N PRO A 15 24.36 19.57 -40.66
CA PRO A 15 25.25 18.78 -41.49
C PRO A 15 24.89 17.29 -41.50
N SER A 16 24.75 16.75 -42.71
CA SER A 16 24.90 15.33 -43.06
C SER A 16 26.33 15.11 -43.55
N LEU A 17 26.98 14.01 -43.18
CA LEU A 17 28.10 13.45 -43.93
C LEU A 17 28.16 11.92 -43.74
N THR A 18 28.47 11.28 -44.86
CA THR A 18 28.50 9.85 -45.18
C THR A 18 29.86 9.22 -44.91
N ASP A 19 29.86 7.89 -44.97
CA ASP A 19 30.96 6.95 -45.28
C ASP A 19 32.06 6.68 -44.24
N ASN A 20 32.04 5.47 -43.66
CA ASN A 20 32.97 4.44 -44.14
C ASN A 20 32.58 3.01 -43.70
N LYS A 21 32.45 2.14 -44.71
CA LYS A 21 32.56 0.68 -44.62
C LYS A 21 33.97 0.30 -44.17
N LEU A 22 34.13 -0.74 -43.36
CA LEU A 22 34.94 -1.96 -43.66
C LEU A 22 35.15 -2.80 -42.38
N TRP A 23 34.44 -3.93 -42.25
CA TRP A 23 34.99 -5.29 -42.14
C TRP A 23 33.84 -6.28 -41.84
N SER A 24 33.44 -7.00 -42.88
CA SER A 24 32.74 -8.26 -42.77
C SER A 24 33.72 -9.38 -43.17
N ARG A 25 33.90 -10.37 -42.32
CA ARG A 25 34.22 -11.74 -42.72
C ARG A 25 33.50 -12.69 -41.77
N GLY A 26 32.44 -13.30 -42.28
CA GLY A 26 31.88 -14.51 -41.68
C GLY A 26 32.75 -15.72 -41.98
N ARG A 27 32.51 -16.80 -41.24
CA ARG A 27 32.30 -18.12 -41.82
C ARG A 27 31.58 -19.01 -40.80
N SER A 28 30.46 -19.53 -41.25
CA SER A 28 29.76 -20.68 -40.70
C SER A 28 30.52 -21.96 -41.10
N SER A 29 30.57 -22.95 -40.21
CA SER A 29 30.61 -24.36 -40.59
C SER A 29 30.21 -25.22 -39.39
N ALA A 30 29.05 -25.85 -39.53
CA ALA A 30 28.64 -27.01 -38.77
C ALA A 30 29.47 -28.25 -39.17
N VAL A 31 29.32 -29.31 -38.37
CA VAL A 31 29.19 -30.74 -38.74
C VAL A 31 30.18 -31.69 -38.02
N ARG A 32 29.54 -32.74 -37.45
CA ARG A 32 29.98 -34.13 -37.14
C ARG A 32 30.59 -34.49 -35.78
N SER A 33 29.71 -34.99 -34.93
CA SER A 33 29.67 -36.39 -34.44
C SER A 33 30.89 -37.30 -34.68
N SER A 34 31.36 -37.93 -33.60
CA SER A 34 31.61 -39.38 -33.58
C SER A 34 31.58 -39.94 -32.16
N SER A 35 30.72 -40.93 -32.01
CA SER A 35 30.58 -41.87 -30.91
C SER A 35 31.41 -43.12 -31.16
N ALA A 36 32.08 -43.65 -30.13
CA ALA A 36 32.37 -45.07 -29.86
C ALA A 36 33.11 -45.09 -28.50
N GLY A 37 32.72 -45.79 -27.44
CA GLY A 37 32.06 -47.08 -27.36
C GLY A 37 33.14 -48.16 -27.21
N TRP A 38 33.28 -48.77 -26.03
CA TRP A 38 33.34 -50.22 -25.84
C TRP A 38 33.37 -50.64 -24.36
N CYS A 39 32.54 -51.63 -24.06
CA CYS A 39 32.37 -52.36 -22.82
C CYS A 39 33.57 -53.26 -22.50
N SER A 40 33.80 -53.60 -21.22
CA SER A 40 33.74 -55.00 -20.76
C SER A 40 33.63 -55.15 -19.23
N ARG A 41 33.00 -56.27 -18.86
CA ARG A 41 32.57 -56.76 -17.55
C ARG A 41 33.70 -57.03 -16.55
N GLY A 42 33.37 -56.99 -15.25
CA GLY A 42 34.15 -57.65 -14.19
C GLY A 42 33.51 -57.52 -12.81
N SER A 43 32.76 -58.55 -12.41
CA SER A 43 32.19 -58.74 -11.08
C SER A 43 33.27 -58.94 -10.01
N THR A 44 33.14 -58.33 -8.83
CA THR A 44 33.48 -58.96 -7.54
C THR A 44 32.85 -58.18 -6.38
N ARG A 45 32.18 -58.93 -5.49
CA ARG A 45 31.70 -58.52 -4.17
C ARG A 45 32.89 -58.21 -3.24
N LEU A 46 32.73 -57.26 -2.33
CA LEU A 46 32.72 -57.48 -0.86
C LEU A 46 32.64 -56.13 -0.09
N ASP A 47 31.72 -56.14 0.86
CA ASP A 47 31.68 -55.48 2.18
C ASP A 47 31.76 -53.95 2.30
N CYS A 48 30.66 -53.30 2.67
CA CYS A 48 30.21 -53.03 4.06
C CYS A 48 31.12 -52.03 4.79
N LEU A 49 30.63 -50.79 4.92
CA LEU A 49 30.64 -49.95 6.14
C LEU A 49 29.98 -48.61 5.79
N ARG A 50 28.66 -48.50 6.01
CA ARG A 50 27.93 -47.23 6.03
C ARG A 50 27.64 -46.87 7.48
N THR A 51 28.37 -45.89 8.00
CA THR A 51 28.12 -45.26 9.29
C THR A 51 26.84 -44.45 9.24
N ARG A 52 25.79 -44.95 9.90
CA ARG A 52 24.55 -44.23 10.20
C ARG A 52 24.79 -43.30 11.38
N TRP A 53 24.80 -41.98 11.13
CA TRP A 53 24.59 -40.99 12.17
C TRP A 53 23.09 -40.81 12.42
N TRP A 54 22.66 -41.19 13.62
CA TRP A 54 21.32 -40.98 14.13
C TRP A 54 21.16 -39.50 14.52
N VAL A 55 20.37 -38.74 13.77
CA VAL A 55 19.82 -37.47 14.25
C VAL A 55 18.38 -37.73 14.70
N ARG A 56 18.17 -37.62 16.01
CA ARG A 56 16.86 -37.67 16.66
C ARG A 56 15.98 -36.54 16.11
N ARG A 57 14.85 -36.90 15.49
CA ARG A 57 13.74 -35.96 15.22
C ARG A 57 12.97 -35.69 16.51
N PRO A 58 12.71 -34.45 16.91
CA PRO A 58 11.72 -34.16 17.94
C PRO A 58 10.33 -34.41 17.36
N ASN A 59 9.57 -35.22 18.08
CA ASN A 59 8.20 -35.60 17.77
C ASN A 59 7.28 -34.44 18.18
N VAL A 60 7.05 -33.48 17.29
CA VAL A 60 6.03 -32.43 17.51
C VAL A 60 4.69 -33.02 17.09
N ARG A 61 3.87 -33.42 18.06
CA ARG A 61 2.46 -33.71 17.85
C ARG A 61 1.79 -32.41 17.36
N ALA A 62 1.41 -32.40 16.10
CA ALA A 62 0.47 -31.43 15.56
C ALA A 62 -0.86 -31.61 16.32
N THR A 63 -1.20 -30.67 17.19
CA THR A 63 -2.59 -30.47 17.59
C THR A 63 -3.30 -29.79 16.43
N GLU A 64 -3.94 -30.60 15.58
CA GLU A 64 -5.00 -30.14 14.68
C GLU A 64 -6.10 -29.51 15.53
N ARG A 65 -6.13 -28.18 15.62
CA ARG A 65 -7.33 -27.47 16.02
C ARG A 65 -8.26 -27.45 14.81
N SER A 66 -9.25 -28.33 14.86
CA SER A 66 -10.43 -28.26 13.99
C SER A 66 -11.10 -26.90 14.15
N PHE A 67 -10.96 -26.02 13.15
CA PHE A 67 -11.85 -24.86 13.00
C PHE A 67 -13.20 -25.38 12.52
N GLY A 68 -14.04 -25.75 13.48
CA GLY A 68 -15.39 -26.23 13.25
C GLY A 68 -16.32 -25.10 12.81
N LYS A 69 -16.83 -25.26 11.58
CA LYS A 69 -18.16 -24.85 11.07
C LYS A 69 -18.94 -23.85 11.94
N GLY A 70 -18.94 -22.60 11.47
CA GLY A 70 -19.82 -21.54 11.94
C GLY A 70 -20.23 -20.61 10.80
N LEU A 71 -20.64 -21.15 9.65
CA LEU A 71 -21.18 -20.35 8.55
C LEU A 71 -22.55 -19.78 8.98
N ARG A 72 -22.57 -18.53 9.43
CA ARG A 72 -23.80 -17.73 9.56
C ARG A 72 -23.60 -16.41 8.82
N ASN A 73 -24.37 -16.26 7.74
CA ASN A 73 -24.65 -15.06 6.95
C ASN A 73 -23.96 -13.78 7.42
N MET A 74 -22.92 -13.39 6.69
CA MET A 74 -22.31 -12.07 6.79
C MET A 74 -23.31 -11.03 6.26
N SER A 75 -24.13 -10.50 7.17
CA SER A 75 -24.88 -9.29 6.91
C SER A 75 -23.89 -8.14 6.84
N THR A 76 -23.81 -7.51 5.66
CA THR A 76 -23.24 -6.18 5.46
C THR A 76 -23.94 -5.23 6.44
N ARG A 77 -23.32 -4.99 7.60
CA ARG A 77 -23.92 -4.14 8.62
C ARG A 77 -23.79 -2.70 8.14
N ALA A 78 -24.88 -2.12 7.64
CA ALA A 78 -24.98 -0.70 7.39
C ALA A 78 -24.57 0.06 8.66
N VAL A 79 -23.86 1.19 8.49
CA VAL A 79 -23.57 2.10 9.59
C VAL A 79 -24.90 2.70 10.02
N VAL A 80 -25.53 2.09 11.01
CA VAL A 80 -26.61 2.74 11.74
C VAL A 80 -25.92 3.79 12.59
N ALA A 81 -25.85 5.02 12.07
CA ALA A 81 -25.70 6.18 12.93
C ALA A 81 -26.91 6.16 13.87
N SER A 82 -26.73 5.65 15.09
CA SER A 82 -27.79 5.75 16.07
C SER A 82 -27.94 7.24 16.39
N ASP A 83 -29.04 7.83 15.95
CA ASP A 83 -29.53 9.16 16.33
C ASP A 83 -29.93 9.24 17.82
N MET A 84 -29.51 8.25 18.62
CA MET A 84 -29.85 8.11 20.03
C MET A 84 -28.79 8.81 20.88
N GLY A 85 -28.79 10.15 20.86
CA GLY A 85 -28.19 10.91 21.96
C GLY A 85 -27.20 12.03 21.62
N ALA A 86 -27.19 12.55 20.39
CA ALA A 86 -26.46 13.79 20.12
C ALA A 86 -27.46 14.95 20.01
N GLU A 87 -27.65 15.65 21.12
CA GLU A 87 -28.10 17.04 21.11
C GLU A 87 -27.32 17.79 20.02
N GLU A 88 -27.96 18.77 19.38
CA GLU A 88 -27.30 19.67 18.43
C GLU A 88 -25.97 20.14 19.03
N GLU A 89 -24.84 19.63 18.54
CA GLU A 89 -23.55 20.27 18.76
C GLU A 89 -23.71 21.67 18.18
N VAL A 90 -23.87 22.64 19.08
CA VAL A 90 -24.32 24.00 18.78
C VAL A 90 -23.41 24.60 17.69
N GLY A 91 -23.92 24.68 16.46
CA GLY A 91 -23.22 25.28 15.31
C GLY A 91 -22.90 24.33 14.14
N TYR A 92 -22.97 23.00 14.31
CA TYR A 92 -22.66 22.04 13.24
C TYR A 92 -23.89 21.59 12.44
N SER A 93 -23.88 21.82 11.12
CA SER A 93 -24.97 21.38 10.21
C SER A 93 -24.85 19.88 9.96
N ARG A 94 -25.68 19.07 10.62
CA ARG A 94 -25.82 17.62 10.37
C ARG A 94 -26.75 17.32 9.18
N CYS A 95 -26.74 18.19 8.17
CA CYS A 95 -27.66 18.10 7.03
C CYS A 95 -27.50 16.80 6.25
N PHE A 96 -26.28 16.24 6.21
CA PHE A 96 -25.96 15.02 5.47
C PHE A 96 -26.40 13.72 6.17
N LEU A 97 -26.84 13.76 7.43
CA LEU A 97 -27.32 12.58 8.16
C LEU A 97 -28.83 12.33 8.03
N ARG A 98 -29.55 13.29 7.45
CA ARG A 98 -31.01 13.26 7.25
C ARG A 98 -31.51 12.68 5.91
N PRO A 99 -30.73 12.72 4.80
CA PRO A 99 -31.18 12.22 3.50
C PRO A 99 -31.59 10.74 3.53
N ARG A 100 -32.71 10.44 2.88
CA ARG A 100 -33.24 9.09 2.68
C ARG A 100 -33.13 8.63 1.22
N SER A 101 -32.63 9.49 0.34
CA SER A 101 -32.41 9.18 -1.07
C SER A 101 -31.15 9.84 -1.63
N GLU A 102 -30.73 9.40 -2.82
CA GLU A 102 -29.64 10.01 -3.59
C GLU A 102 -29.93 11.50 -3.87
N GLU A 103 -31.15 11.81 -4.30
CA GLU A 103 -31.56 13.17 -4.66
C GLU A 103 -31.50 14.11 -3.47
N GLU A 104 -31.94 13.66 -2.29
CA GLU A 104 -31.86 14.42 -1.04
C GLU A 104 -30.41 14.67 -0.63
N LEU A 105 -29.53 13.67 -0.78
CA LEU A 105 -28.12 13.79 -0.43
C LEU A 105 -27.40 14.81 -1.33
N LEU A 106 -27.62 14.74 -2.64
CA LEU A 106 -27.05 15.69 -3.59
C LEU A 106 -27.65 17.09 -3.44
N LEU A 107 -28.93 17.19 -3.04
CA LEU A 107 -29.55 18.48 -2.71
C LEU A 107 -28.91 19.13 -1.48
N CYS A 108 -28.49 18.34 -0.48
CA CYS A 108 -27.76 18.86 0.68
C CYS A 108 -26.44 19.54 0.29
N ILE A 109 -25.70 19.00 -0.68
CA ILE A 109 -24.47 19.65 -1.20
C ILE A 109 -24.81 21.05 -1.71
N ARG A 110 -25.83 21.17 -2.57
CA ARG A 110 -26.26 22.47 -3.14
C ARG A 110 -26.67 23.46 -2.05
N LYS A 111 -27.43 23.00 -1.05
CA LYS A 111 -27.84 23.86 0.09
C LYS A 111 -26.66 24.37 0.92
N GLU A 112 -25.64 23.56 1.17
CA GLU A 112 -24.45 24.00 1.91
C GLU A 112 -23.58 24.97 1.08
N VAL A 113 -23.58 24.86 -0.25
CA VAL A 113 -22.97 25.86 -1.15
C VAL A 113 -23.75 27.18 -1.11
N GLU A 114 -25.07 27.16 -1.23
CA GLU A 114 -25.94 28.35 -1.13
C GLU A 114 -25.76 29.05 0.22
N ALA A 115 -25.62 28.27 1.30
CA ALA A 115 -25.33 28.77 2.64
C ALA A 115 -23.88 29.23 2.85
N ARG A 116 -23.02 29.16 1.82
CA ARG A 116 -21.58 29.50 1.86
C ARG A 116 -20.77 28.71 2.89
N LYS A 117 -21.26 27.52 3.25
CA LYS A 117 -20.59 26.59 4.17
C LYS A 117 -19.68 25.60 3.45
N LEU A 118 -19.84 25.48 2.13
CA LEU A 118 -19.04 24.63 1.26
C LEU A 118 -18.60 25.44 0.03
N SER A 119 -17.33 25.33 -0.37
CA SER A 119 -16.87 25.97 -1.61
C SER A 119 -17.41 25.22 -2.84
N PRO A 120 -17.61 25.91 -3.97
CA PRO A 120 -18.02 25.26 -5.22
C PRO A 120 -17.05 24.15 -5.66
N ASP A 121 -15.74 24.34 -5.48
CA ASP A 121 -14.73 23.35 -5.84
C ASP A 121 -14.86 22.06 -5.02
N ILE A 122 -15.09 22.17 -3.71
CA ILE A 122 -15.30 20.99 -2.86
C ILE A 122 -16.65 20.34 -3.21
N ALA A 123 -17.69 21.10 -3.48
CA ALA A 123 -19.00 20.58 -3.88
C ALA A 123 -18.91 19.70 -5.14
N ILE A 124 -18.22 20.16 -6.19
CA ILE A 124 -17.98 19.39 -7.41
C ILE A 124 -17.26 18.07 -7.07
N ARG A 125 -16.23 18.13 -6.22
CA ARG A 125 -15.47 16.95 -5.80
C ARG A 125 -16.29 15.97 -4.98
N LEU A 126 -17.24 16.43 -4.16
CA LEU A 126 -18.16 15.57 -3.45
C LEU A 126 -19.11 14.86 -4.40
N GLU A 127 -19.69 15.57 -5.37
CA GLU A 127 -20.55 14.96 -6.40
C GLU A 127 -19.79 13.90 -7.22
N GLU A 128 -18.55 14.21 -7.64
CA GLU A 128 -17.69 13.24 -8.33
C GLU A 128 -17.39 12.02 -7.46
N LEU A 129 -17.03 12.23 -6.19
CA LEU A 129 -16.79 11.15 -5.24
C LEU A 129 -18.02 10.25 -5.09
N TYR A 130 -19.22 10.84 -4.97
CA TYR A 130 -20.47 10.11 -4.89
C TYR A 130 -20.70 9.22 -6.10
N TYR A 131 -20.61 9.78 -7.31
CA TYR A 131 -20.87 9.00 -8.52
C TYR A 131 -19.84 7.90 -8.73
N ASN A 132 -18.55 8.16 -8.46
CA ASN A 132 -17.51 7.15 -8.58
C ASN A 132 -17.68 6.04 -7.55
N TYR A 133 -17.95 6.38 -6.28
CA TYR A 133 -18.20 5.40 -5.23
C TYR A 133 -19.46 4.58 -5.51
N ARG A 134 -20.57 5.22 -5.89
CA ARG A 134 -21.81 4.55 -6.29
C ARG A 134 -21.55 3.54 -7.41
N ASN A 135 -20.88 3.97 -8.47
CA ASN A 135 -20.60 3.10 -9.61
C ASN A 135 -19.68 1.94 -9.21
N GLY A 136 -18.66 2.18 -8.37
CA GLY A 136 -17.80 1.14 -7.82
C GLY A 136 -18.58 0.10 -7.00
N VAL A 137 -19.37 0.52 -6.01
CA VAL A 137 -20.17 -0.41 -5.19
C VAL A 137 -21.18 -1.18 -6.04
N MET A 138 -21.83 -0.55 -7.03
CA MET A 138 -22.79 -1.23 -7.90
C MET A 138 -22.16 -2.33 -8.77
N GLN A 139 -20.85 -2.28 -9.04
CA GLN A 139 -20.14 -3.35 -9.76
C GLN A 139 -20.10 -4.66 -8.96
N SER A 140 -20.16 -4.59 -7.62
CA SER A 140 -20.21 -5.78 -6.75
C SER A 140 -21.47 -6.64 -6.94
N ARG A 141 -22.54 -6.03 -7.46
CA ARG A 141 -23.89 -6.62 -7.57
C ARG A 141 -24.48 -7.09 -6.24
N ASP A 142 -24.02 -6.55 -5.10
CA ASP A 142 -24.64 -6.79 -3.80
C ASP A 142 -26.10 -6.25 -3.83
N PRO A 143 -27.12 -7.06 -3.48
CA PRO A 143 -28.52 -6.60 -3.39
C PRO A 143 -28.71 -5.37 -2.48
N SER A 144 -27.83 -5.21 -1.49
CA SER A 144 -27.82 -4.12 -0.50
C SER A 144 -27.04 -2.89 -0.98
N SER A 145 -26.50 -2.90 -2.21
CA SER A 145 -25.64 -1.82 -2.75
C SER A 145 -26.23 -0.42 -2.53
N ARG A 146 -27.53 -0.24 -2.78
CA ARG A 146 -28.20 1.06 -2.63
C ARG A 146 -28.18 1.58 -1.19
N GLU A 147 -28.43 0.70 -0.22
CA GLU A 147 -28.39 1.03 1.21
C GLU A 147 -26.96 1.33 1.65
N ILE A 148 -26.00 0.51 1.23
CA ILE A 148 -24.57 0.69 1.49
C ILE A 148 -24.09 2.05 0.96
N ILE A 149 -24.46 2.39 -0.28
CA ILE A 149 -24.07 3.65 -0.91
C ILE A 149 -24.61 4.83 -0.10
N LEU A 150 -25.90 4.82 0.22
CA LEU A 150 -26.52 5.93 0.96
C LEU A 150 -25.92 6.05 2.37
N SER A 151 -25.79 4.94 3.11
CA SER A 151 -25.24 4.92 4.47
C SER A 151 -23.78 5.39 4.50
N ASN A 152 -22.91 4.88 3.62
CA ASN A 152 -21.51 5.26 3.64
C ASN A 152 -21.29 6.70 3.15
N MET A 153 -22.02 7.14 2.11
CA MET A 153 -21.83 8.49 1.56
C MET A 153 -22.42 9.60 2.44
N THR A 154 -23.53 9.34 3.13
CA THR A 154 -24.10 10.30 4.11
C THR A 154 -23.10 10.58 5.23
N VAL A 155 -22.51 9.52 5.82
CA VAL A 155 -21.50 9.65 6.88
C VAL A 155 -20.21 10.26 6.33
N ALA A 156 -19.75 9.87 5.14
CA ALA A 156 -18.55 10.43 4.54
C ALA A 156 -18.69 11.94 4.31
N PHE A 157 -19.80 12.40 3.72
CA PHE A 157 -20.05 13.81 3.48
C PHE A 157 -20.19 14.62 4.76
N ASP A 158 -20.85 14.07 5.78
CA ASP A 158 -20.90 14.66 7.10
C ASP A 158 -19.49 14.85 7.67
N ARG A 159 -18.67 13.79 7.71
CA ARG A 159 -17.30 13.90 8.26
C ARG A 159 -16.39 14.84 7.44
N ILE A 160 -16.55 14.89 6.12
CA ILE A 160 -15.80 15.84 5.27
C ILE A 160 -16.25 17.28 5.55
N LEU A 161 -17.55 17.54 5.66
CA LEU A 161 -18.07 18.88 5.96
C LEU A 161 -17.62 19.36 7.34
N LEU A 162 -17.57 18.47 8.33
CA LEU A 162 -17.01 18.77 9.64
C LEU A 162 -15.55 19.22 9.53
N ASP A 163 -14.71 18.48 8.81
CA ASP A 163 -13.31 18.86 8.63
C ASP A 163 -13.13 20.14 7.79
N VAL A 164 -14.02 20.42 6.83
CA VAL A 164 -14.00 21.71 6.09
C VAL A 164 -14.29 22.89 7.02
N LYS A 165 -15.21 22.72 7.98
CA LYS A 165 -15.57 23.76 8.96
C LYS A 165 -14.52 23.89 10.06
N GLU A 166 -14.04 22.77 10.55
CA GLU A 166 -13.07 22.66 11.64
C GLU A 166 -11.93 21.73 11.23
N PRO A 167 -10.93 22.24 10.47
CA PRO A 167 -9.85 21.41 9.96
C PRO A 167 -9.07 20.72 11.06
N PHE A 168 -9.07 19.39 11.03
CA PHE A 168 -8.25 18.59 11.91
C PHE A 168 -6.75 18.81 11.61
N ASN A 169 -5.95 19.01 12.65
CA ASN A 169 -4.51 19.20 12.53
C ASN A 169 -3.79 17.94 13.02
N PHE A 170 -3.06 17.28 12.13
CA PHE A 170 -2.30 16.08 12.45
C PHE A 170 -1.03 16.42 13.24
N SER A 171 -0.81 15.70 14.35
CA SER A 171 0.45 15.70 15.07
C SER A 171 1.53 14.90 14.32
N PRO A 172 2.84 15.09 14.60
CA PRO A 172 3.91 14.33 13.96
C PRO A 172 3.74 12.81 14.09
N TYR A 173 3.24 12.35 15.24
CA TYR A 173 2.65 11.04 15.43
C TYR A 173 1.17 11.19 15.79
N HIS A 174 0.30 10.66 14.95
CA HIS A 174 -1.15 10.67 15.11
C HIS A 174 -1.64 9.28 15.50
N LYS A 175 -2.50 9.22 16.52
CA LYS A 175 -3.17 7.98 16.93
C LYS A 175 -4.56 7.94 16.32
N ALA A 176 -4.98 6.78 15.84
CA ALA A 176 -6.32 6.60 15.29
C ALA A 176 -7.40 7.08 16.27
N ILE A 177 -8.31 7.92 15.80
CA ILE A 177 -9.45 8.40 16.60
C ILE A 177 -10.55 7.34 16.56
N ARG A 178 -10.87 6.79 17.73
CA ARG A 178 -11.88 5.74 17.91
C ARG A 178 -13.16 6.23 18.59
N GLU A 179 -13.09 7.36 19.28
CA GLU A 179 -14.19 7.93 20.07
C GLU A 179 -14.18 9.46 19.95
N PRO A 180 -15.35 10.15 20.04
CA PRO A 180 -16.70 9.59 20.14
C PRO A 180 -17.23 9.05 18.79
N PHE A 181 -16.49 9.28 17.70
CA PHE A 181 -16.76 8.70 16.39
C PHE A 181 -15.59 7.80 16.00
N ASP A 182 -15.88 6.55 15.65
CA ASP A 182 -14.86 5.59 15.25
C ASP A 182 -14.46 5.79 13.77
N TYR A 183 -13.45 6.65 13.55
CA TYR A 183 -12.93 6.92 12.22
C TYR A 183 -12.22 5.71 11.59
N TYR A 184 -11.70 4.79 12.41
CA TYR A 184 -11.12 3.54 11.91
C TYR A 184 -12.20 2.67 11.27
N MET A 185 -13.28 2.39 12.02
CA MET A 185 -14.39 1.58 11.52
C MET A 185 -15.15 2.27 10.38
N PHE A 186 -15.28 3.59 10.41
CA PHE A 186 -15.78 4.38 9.26
C PHE A 186 -14.97 4.07 7.99
N GLY A 187 -13.64 4.15 8.06
CA GLY A 187 -12.78 3.85 6.91
C GLY A 187 -12.85 2.39 6.47
N GLN A 188 -12.90 1.43 7.40
CA GLN A 188 -13.08 0.01 7.08
C GLN A 188 -14.42 -0.22 6.35
N ASN A 189 -15.51 0.33 6.88
CA ASN A 189 -16.85 0.13 6.32
C ASN A 189 -17.04 0.82 4.96
N TYR A 190 -16.38 1.96 4.75
CA TYR A 190 -16.38 2.64 3.47
C TYR A 190 -15.69 1.83 2.37
N LEU A 191 -14.54 1.22 2.65
CA LEU A 191 -13.77 0.49 1.64
C LEU A 191 -14.24 -0.95 1.43
N ARG A 192 -14.82 -1.60 2.45
CA ARG A 192 -15.27 -3.00 2.40
C ARG A 192 -16.10 -3.37 1.15
N PRO A 193 -17.12 -2.60 0.73
CA PRO A 193 -17.95 -2.96 -0.42
C PRO A 193 -17.25 -2.82 -1.78
N LEU A 194 -16.04 -2.26 -1.80
CA LEU A 194 -15.22 -2.14 -3.01
C LEU A 194 -14.26 -3.34 -3.17
N VAL A 195 -14.06 -4.12 -2.12
CA VAL A 195 -13.14 -5.27 -2.15
C VAL A 195 -13.89 -6.54 -2.57
N ASP A 196 -13.48 -7.14 -3.69
CA ASP A 196 -13.90 -8.48 -4.06
C ASP A 196 -13.11 -9.53 -3.28
N PHE A 197 -13.59 -9.83 -2.08
CA PHE A 197 -12.98 -10.85 -1.21
C PHE A 197 -12.88 -12.23 -1.87
N ARG A 198 -13.71 -12.56 -2.88
CA ARG A 198 -13.64 -13.86 -3.57
C ARG A 198 -12.45 -13.98 -4.49
N SER A 199 -12.00 -12.85 -5.05
CA SER A 199 -10.82 -12.76 -5.91
C SER A 199 -9.64 -12.06 -5.22
N SER A 200 -9.68 -11.96 -3.89
CA SER A 200 -8.60 -11.39 -3.07
C SER A 200 -7.77 -12.49 -2.39
N TYR A 201 -6.51 -12.21 -2.07
CA TYR A 201 -5.59 -13.21 -1.50
C TYR A 201 -4.61 -12.63 -0.49
N VAL A 202 -4.24 -13.44 0.50
CA VAL A 202 -3.15 -13.16 1.45
C VAL A 202 -2.04 -14.19 1.28
N GLY A 203 -0.85 -13.73 0.91
CA GLY A 203 0.37 -14.52 0.81
C GLY A 203 1.10 -14.65 2.14
N ASN A 204 1.52 -15.87 2.45
CA ASN A 204 2.33 -16.23 3.62
C ASN A 204 1.69 -15.81 4.94
N LEU A 205 0.44 -16.22 5.17
CA LEU A 205 -0.31 -15.91 6.39
C LEU A 205 0.45 -16.24 7.69
N SER A 206 1.27 -17.29 7.69
CA SER A 206 2.10 -17.69 8.83
C SER A 206 3.16 -16.66 9.23
N ILE A 207 3.62 -15.82 8.29
CA ILE A 207 4.60 -14.76 8.58
C ILE A 207 3.95 -13.65 9.40
N PHE A 208 2.68 -13.31 9.12
CA PHE A 208 1.94 -12.35 9.94
C PHE A 208 1.74 -12.85 11.38
N LEU A 209 1.51 -14.16 11.56
CA LEU A 209 1.44 -14.77 12.89
C LEU A 209 2.77 -14.62 13.65
N ASP A 210 3.89 -14.93 13.00
CA ASP A 210 5.24 -14.76 13.55
C ASP A 210 5.54 -13.29 13.92
N MET A 211 5.15 -12.35 13.07
CA MET A 211 5.26 -10.92 13.40
C MET A 211 4.42 -10.54 14.63
N GLU A 212 3.19 -11.06 14.76
CA GLU A 212 2.35 -10.79 15.93
C GLU A 212 2.96 -11.37 17.22
N GLU A 213 3.58 -12.55 17.16
CA GLU A 213 4.32 -13.14 18.27
C GLU A 213 5.53 -12.28 18.69
N LYS A 214 6.31 -11.80 17.72
CA LYS A 214 7.43 -10.87 17.95
C LYS A 214 6.96 -9.54 18.56
N LEU A 215 5.84 -8.98 18.11
CA LEU A 215 5.24 -7.78 18.71
C LEU A 215 4.85 -8.00 20.18
N LYS A 216 4.27 -9.17 20.50
CA LYS A 216 3.93 -9.55 21.88
C LYS A 216 5.18 -9.73 22.77
N GLN A 217 6.33 -10.07 22.19
CA GLN A 217 7.61 -10.15 22.89
C GLN A 217 8.26 -8.77 23.15
N GLY A 218 7.66 -7.68 22.69
CA GLY A 218 8.21 -6.34 22.84
C GLY A 218 9.03 -5.86 21.64
N HIS A 219 9.17 -6.66 20.58
CA HIS A 219 10.02 -6.31 19.44
C HIS A 219 9.33 -5.30 18.52
N ASN A 220 10.12 -4.61 17.70
CA ASN A 220 9.63 -3.73 16.65
C ASN A 220 9.57 -4.45 15.29
N ILE A 221 8.59 -4.11 14.45
CA ILE A 221 8.43 -4.64 13.11
C ILE A 221 8.39 -3.47 12.11
N ILE A 222 9.25 -3.50 11.10
CA ILE A 222 9.20 -2.58 9.96
C ILE A 222 8.75 -3.34 8.72
N LEU A 223 7.68 -2.86 8.09
CA LEU A 223 7.17 -3.36 6.83
C LEU A 223 7.61 -2.42 5.70
N PHE A 224 8.52 -2.88 4.85
CA PHE A 224 8.93 -2.17 3.65
C PHE A 224 8.04 -2.60 2.49
N SER A 225 7.22 -1.67 1.99
CA SER A 225 6.16 -2.02 1.03
C SER A 225 6.18 -1.18 -0.23
N ASN A 226 5.55 -1.68 -1.30
CA ASN A 226 5.06 -0.81 -2.35
C ASN A 226 3.79 -0.06 -1.87
N HIS A 227 3.27 0.85 -2.69
CA HIS A 227 2.11 1.67 -2.34
C HIS A 227 1.30 1.91 -3.60
N GLN A 228 -0.02 1.68 -3.59
CA GLN A 228 -0.83 1.76 -4.82
C GLN A 228 -1.93 2.80 -4.73
N THR A 229 -2.60 2.92 -3.59
CA THR A 229 -3.77 3.78 -3.42
C THR A 229 -3.70 4.54 -2.10
N GLU A 230 -4.49 5.60 -1.96
CA GLU A 230 -4.66 6.26 -0.64
C GLU A 230 -5.39 5.36 0.37
N ALA A 231 -6.07 4.31 -0.12
CA ALA A 231 -6.83 3.36 0.66
C ALA A 231 -6.00 2.17 1.18
N ASP A 232 -4.70 2.10 0.88
CA ASP A 232 -3.81 1.00 1.27
C ASP A 232 -3.92 0.63 2.76
N PRO A 233 -3.96 1.58 3.73
CA PRO A 233 -4.15 1.24 5.14
C PRO A 233 -5.46 0.50 5.43
N ALA A 234 -6.54 0.87 4.75
CA ALA A 234 -7.83 0.22 4.91
C ALA A 234 -7.84 -1.16 4.26
N ILE A 235 -7.23 -1.31 3.08
CA ILE A 235 -7.10 -2.60 2.38
C ILE A 235 -6.29 -3.59 3.21
N ILE A 236 -5.13 -3.17 3.74
CA ILE A 236 -4.32 -4.00 4.64
C ILE A 236 -5.14 -4.41 5.86
N GLY A 237 -5.86 -3.48 6.48
CA GLY A 237 -6.73 -3.76 7.61
C GLY A 237 -7.82 -4.78 7.28
N LEU A 238 -8.53 -4.60 6.16
CA LEU A 238 -9.62 -5.48 5.71
C LEU A 238 -9.16 -6.91 5.41
N LEU A 239 -7.94 -7.08 4.87
CA LEU A 239 -7.40 -8.40 4.54
C LEU A 239 -6.91 -9.17 5.78
N LEU A 240 -6.58 -8.46 6.86
CA LEU A 240 -6.01 -9.05 8.07
C LEU A 240 -6.99 -9.10 9.25
N GLU A 241 -8.11 -8.35 9.24
CA GLU A 241 -8.99 -8.17 10.40
C GLU A 241 -9.57 -9.46 11.00
N GLN A 242 -9.78 -10.52 10.22
CA GLN A 242 -10.33 -11.78 10.76
C GLN A 242 -9.26 -12.62 11.45
N ALA A 243 -8.04 -12.66 10.91
CA ALA A 243 -6.96 -13.48 11.41
C ALA A 243 -6.07 -12.75 12.43
N PHE A 244 -5.92 -11.44 12.28
CA PHE A 244 -4.95 -10.60 13.01
C PHE A 244 -5.52 -9.20 13.31
N ALA A 245 -6.69 -9.13 13.94
CA ALA A 245 -7.34 -7.86 14.30
C ALA A 245 -6.42 -6.91 15.09
N TYR A 246 -5.73 -7.44 16.10
CA TYR A 246 -4.78 -6.66 16.91
C TYR A 246 -3.66 -6.08 16.05
N PHE A 247 -3.06 -6.89 15.18
CA PHE A 247 -2.04 -6.46 14.25
C PHE A 247 -2.55 -5.34 13.33
N ALA A 248 -3.69 -5.55 12.68
CA ALA A 248 -4.30 -4.64 11.71
C ALA A 248 -4.60 -3.24 12.30
N GLU A 249 -5.11 -3.19 13.53
CA GLU A 249 -5.46 -1.94 14.21
C GLU A 249 -4.24 -1.16 14.74
N LYS A 250 -3.09 -1.84 14.91
CA LYS A 250 -1.87 -1.27 15.52
C LYS A 250 -0.85 -0.74 14.52
N ILE A 251 -0.98 -1.07 13.23
CA ILE A 251 -0.05 -0.60 12.20
C ILE A 251 0.01 0.93 12.21
N VAL A 252 1.23 1.46 12.28
CA VAL A 252 1.54 2.88 12.12
C VAL A 252 2.03 3.11 10.69
N PHE A 253 1.31 3.92 9.93
CA PHE A 253 1.63 4.19 8.52
C PHE A 253 2.45 5.48 8.42
N VAL A 254 3.63 5.39 7.80
CA VAL A 254 4.38 6.59 7.40
C VAL A 254 3.65 7.23 6.21
N ALA A 255 2.99 8.35 6.46
CA ALA A 255 2.05 8.96 5.51
C ALA A 255 2.49 10.35 5.05
N GLY A 256 2.27 10.60 3.76
CA GLY A 256 2.56 11.86 3.08
C GLY A 256 1.61 13.00 3.45
N ASP A 257 1.97 14.22 3.04
CA ASP A 257 1.23 15.44 3.34
C ASP A 257 -0.15 15.54 2.68
N ARG A 258 -0.36 14.92 1.52
CA ARG A 258 -1.64 15.01 0.79
C ARG A 258 -2.81 14.40 1.54
N VAL A 259 -2.65 13.19 2.07
CA VAL A 259 -3.75 12.49 2.76
C VAL A 259 -4.11 13.15 4.10
N VAL A 260 -3.20 13.95 4.67
CA VAL A 260 -3.43 14.71 5.91
C VAL A 260 -3.84 16.16 5.66
N THR A 261 -3.92 16.60 4.40
CA THR A 261 -4.31 17.98 4.02
C THR A 261 -5.57 18.04 3.15
N ASP A 262 -5.82 17.04 2.30
CA ASP A 262 -7.03 16.96 1.48
C ASP A 262 -8.28 16.68 2.33
N PRO A 263 -9.28 17.58 2.38
CA PRO A 263 -10.51 17.37 3.15
C PRO A 263 -11.26 16.08 2.80
N LEU A 264 -11.13 15.57 1.56
CA LEU A 264 -11.77 14.32 1.15
C LEU A 264 -11.04 13.07 1.71
N CYS A 265 -9.75 13.18 2.06
CA CYS A 265 -8.97 12.09 2.65
C CYS A 265 -8.96 12.14 4.17
N LYS A 266 -8.96 13.35 4.75
CA LYS A 266 -8.68 13.55 6.17
C LYS A 266 -9.53 12.71 7.11
N PRO A 267 -10.87 12.55 6.92
CA PRO A 267 -11.66 11.64 7.74
C PRO A 267 -11.13 10.20 7.74
N PHE A 268 -10.65 9.68 6.62
CA PHE A 268 -10.06 8.35 6.54
C PHE A 268 -8.71 8.28 7.25
N SER A 269 -7.88 9.32 7.11
CA SER A 269 -6.59 9.43 7.79
C SER A 269 -6.71 9.59 9.30
N MET A 270 -7.74 10.29 9.79
CA MET A 270 -8.05 10.42 11.21
C MET A 270 -8.25 9.07 11.90
N GLY A 271 -8.72 8.06 11.16
CA GLY A 271 -8.94 6.69 11.62
C GLY A 271 -7.72 5.78 11.62
N ARG A 272 -6.52 6.28 11.30
CA ARG A 272 -5.29 5.46 11.21
C ARG A 272 -4.23 5.97 12.18
N ASN A 273 -3.32 5.10 12.61
CA ASN A 273 -2.11 5.55 13.29
C ASN A 273 -1.12 6.00 12.22
N LEU A 274 -0.62 7.24 12.31
CA LEU A 274 0.21 7.84 11.27
C LEU A 274 1.49 8.42 11.86
N LEU A 275 2.58 8.30 11.11
CA LEU A 275 3.75 9.15 11.23
C LEU A 275 3.73 10.12 10.05
N CYS A 276 3.39 11.38 10.32
CA CYS A 276 3.12 12.37 9.29
C CYS A 276 4.42 12.98 8.79
N VAL A 277 4.75 12.73 7.51
CA VAL A 277 5.98 13.22 6.87
C VAL A 277 5.66 13.87 5.53
N TYR A 278 6.41 14.91 5.19
CA TYR A 278 6.43 15.46 3.83
C TYR A 278 7.29 14.56 2.95
N SER A 279 6.71 14.08 1.84
CA SER A 279 7.45 13.26 0.88
C SER A 279 8.58 14.06 0.23
N LYS A 280 9.71 13.40 -0.01
CA LYS A 280 10.81 13.98 -0.79
C LYS A 280 10.34 14.44 -2.18
N LYS A 281 9.37 13.73 -2.78
CA LYS A 281 8.80 14.07 -4.10
C LYS A 281 8.16 15.45 -4.15
N HIS A 282 7.59 15.90 -3.04
CA HIS A 282 6.86 17.17 -2.93
C HIS A 282 7.56 18.19 -2.04
N MET A 283 8.80 17.92 -1.64
CA MET A 283 9.56 18.79 -0.73
C MET A 283 9.77 20.18 -1.36
N HIS A 284 10.04 20.22 -2.66
CA HIS A 284 10.43 21.41 -3.40
C HIS A 284 9.32 22.01 -4.27
N ASP A 285 8.08 21.51 -4.18
CA ASP A 285 6.95 22.02 -4.98
C ASP A 285 6.68 23.50 -4.72
N ILE A 286 6.87 23.94 -3.47
CA ILE A 286 6.77 25.34 -3.02
C ILE A 286 8.06 25.65 -2.23
N PRO A 287 9.04 26.34 -2.85
CA PRO A 287 10.36 26.58 -2.24
C PRO A 287 10.31 27.23 -0.86
N GLU A 288 9.35 28.12 -0.63
CA GLU A 288 9.16 28.86 0.62
C GLU A 288 8.78 27.94 1.79
N LEU A 289 8.20 26.77 1.51
CA LEU A 289 7.76 25.82 2.52
C LEU A 289 8.82 24.75 2.87
N VAL A 290 9.93 24.67 2.13
CA VAL A 290 10.95 23.62 2.29
C VAL A 290 11.47 23.54 3.73
N GLU A 291 11.81 24.68 4.33
CA GLU A 291 12.37 24.71 5.68
C GLU A 291 11.35 24.27 6.75
N MET A 292 10.09 24.70 6.59
CA MET A 292 8.99 24.26 7.45
C MET A 292 8.78 22.74 7.33
N LYS A 293 8.76 22.21 6.10
CA LYS A 293 8.60 20.77 5.82
C LYS A 293 9.75 19.95 6.43
N ARG A 294 11.00 20.42 6.32
CA ARG A 294 12.17 19.78 6.94
C ARG A 294 12.09 19.75 8.46
N LYS A 295 11.68 20.85 9.09
CA LYS A 295 11.46 20.91 10.55
C LYS A 295 10.35 19.97 11.00
N ALA A 296 9.25 19.89 10.24
CA ALA A 296 8.17 18.95 10.51
C ALA A 296 8.66 17.50 10.44
N ASN A 297 9.35 17.10 9.36
CA ASN A 297 9.91 15.75 9.23
C ASN A 297 10.89 15.41 10.35
N THR A 298 11.71 16.37 10.78
CA THR A 298 12.62 16.19 11.91
C THR A 298 11.87 15.87 13.20
N ARG A 299 10.72 16.51 13.45
CA ARG A 299 9.87 16.19 14.60
C ARG A 299 9.27 14.80 14.49
N SER A 300 8.75 14.43 13.33
CA SER A 300 8.15 13.10 13.10
C SER A 300 9.17 11.96 13.25
N LEU A 301 10.41 12.16 12.78
CA LEU A 301 11.50 11.20 12.97
C LEU A 301 11.90 11.06 14.44
N LYS A 302 11.85 12.14 15.23
CA LYS A 302 12.07 12.08 16.68
C LYS A 302 10.97 11.28 17.38
N GLU A 303 9.70 11.53 17.04
CA GLU A 303 8.59 10.73 17.57
C GLU A 303 8.72 9.26 17.19
N MET A 304 9.07 8.95 15.93
CA MET A 304 9.33 7.58 15.49
C MET A 304 10.43 6.91 16.31
N ALA A 305 11.55 7.60 16.56
CA ALA A 305 12.63 7.07 17.39
C ALA A 305 12.18 6.83 18.84
N LEU A 306 11.34 7.71 19.41
CA LEU A 306 10.76 7.53 20.74
C LEU A 306 9.80 6.34 20.80
N LEU A 307 8.96 6.16 19.78
CA LEU A 307 8.07 5.00 19.67
C LEU A 307 8.88 3.69 19.62
N LEU A 308 9.89 3.62 18.76
CA LEU A 308 10.73 2.42 18.61
C LEU A 308 11.45 2.06 19.92
N ARG A 309 11.91 3.05 20.70
CA ARG A 309 12.47 2.82 22.04
C ARG A 309 11.48 2.21 23.04
N GLY A 310 10.18 2.42 22.82
CA GLY A 310 9.11 1.84 23.62
C GLY A 310 8.83 0.36 23.31
N GLY A 311 9.32 -0.16 22.18
CA GLY A 311 9.06 -1.52 21.73
C GLY A 311 7.61 -1.75 21.28
N SER A 312 7.32 -2.97 20.81
CA SER A 312 6.00 -3.39 20.30
C SER A 312 5.42 -2.47 19.22
N GLN A 313 6.27 -1.84 18.40
CA GLN A 313 5.82 -1.00 17.29
C GLN A 313 5.75 -1.81 16.00
N ILE A 314 4.73 -1.56 15.20
CA ILE A 314 4.67 -2.02 13.80
C ILE A 314 4.51 -0.81 12.89
N ILE A 315 5.48 -0.61 12.00
CA ILE A 315 5.53 0.56 11.13
C ILE A 315 5.53 0.11 9.67
N TRP A 316 4.55 0.59 8.91
CA TRP A 316 4.50 0.45 7.47
C TRP A 316 5.11 1.68 6.81
N ILE A 317 5.98 1.47 5.83
CA ILE A 317 6.58 2.52 5.02
C ILE A 317 6.67 2.08 3.57
N ALA A 318 6.41 3.01 2.65
CA ALA A 318 6.69 2.85 1.23
C ALA A 318 7.94 3.67 0.84
N PRO A 319 9.13 3.04 0.72
CA PRO A 319 10.38 3.75 0.47
C PRO A 319 10.43 4.43 -0.91
N SER A 320 9.55 4.04 -1.84
CA SER A 320 9.37 4.74 -3.12
C SER A 320 8.84 6.18 -2.95
N GLY A 321 8.26 6.51 -1.79
CA GLY A 321 7.76 7.84 -1.43
C GLY A 321 6.49 8.27 -2.15
N GLY A 322 5.83 7.38 -2.90
CA GLY A 322 4.54 7.64 -3.54
C GLY A 322 3.96 6.39 -4.22
N ARG A 323 2.70 6.50 -4.67
CA ARG A 323 1.96 5.40 -5.30
C ARG A 323 2.64 4.91 -6.59
N ASP A 324 2.50 3.63 -6.89
CA ASP A 324 2.91 2.98 -8.14
C ASP A 324 2.20 3.63 -9.33
N ARG A 325 2.81 3.52 -10.51
CA ARG A 325 2.23 4.05 -11.76
C ARG A 325 2.42 3.04 -12.89
N PRO A 326 1.43 2.93 -13.79
CA PRO A 326 1.59 2.10 -14.98
C PRO A 326 2.74 2.66 -15.83
N ASN A 327 3.51 1.76 -16.43
CA ASN A 327 4.52 2.12 -17.41
C ASN A 327 3.85 2.86 -18.58
N PRO A 328 4.32 4.05 -18.98
CA PRO A 328 3.66 4.84 -20.02
C PRO A 328 3.70 4.20 -21.41
N LEU A 329 4.63 3.28 -21.66
CA LEU A 329 4.79 2.58 -22.94
C LEU A 329 4.04 1.24 -22.97
N THR A 330 4.11 0.45 -21.89
CA THR A 330 3.54 -0.90 -21.86
C THR A 330 2.17 -0.95 -21.17
N GLY A 331 1.84 0.04 -20.35
CA GLY A 331 0.65 0.05 -19.50
C GLY A 331 0.76 -0.85 -18.26
N GLU A 332 1.84 -1.64 -18.14
CA GLU A 332 2.03 -2.57 -17.03
C GLU A 332 2.30 -1.86 -15.71
N LEU A 333 1.69 -2.36 -14.64
CA LEU A 333 1.82 -1.81 -13.30
C LEU A 333 2.79 -2.65 -12.47
N HIS A 334 3.89 -2.04 -12.05
CA HIS A 334 4.89 -2.66 -11.19
C HIS A 334 5.18 -1.78 -9.98
N PRO A 335 5.56 -2.36 -8.83
CA PRO A 335 6.08 -1.63 -7.69
C PRO A 335 7.13 -0.59 -8.09
N ALA A 336 6.99 0.64 -7.60
CA ALA A 336 7.94 1.70 -7.87
C ALA A 336 9.29 1.45 -7.15
N PRO A 337 10.43 1.84 -7.74
CA PRO A 337 11.74 1.67 -7.12
C PRO A 337 11.83 2.32 -5.73
N PHE A 338 12.49 1.63 -4.80
CA PHE A 338 12.73 2.13 -3.45
C PHE A 338 13.87 3.13 -3.41
N ASP A 339 13.74 4.18 -2.57
CA ASP A 339 14.85 5.04 -2.21
C ASP A 339 15.73 4.33 -1.15
N PRO A 340 16.97 3.92 -1.49
CA PRO A 340 17.85 3.20 -0.57
C PRO A 340 18.15 3.97 0.70
N SER A 341 18.16 5.30 0.63
CA SER A 341 18.37 6.15 1.80
C SER A 341 17.19 6.07 2.76
N SER A 342 15.97 5.91 2.26
CA SER A 342 14.78 5.77 3.09
C SER A 342 14.73 4.40 3.78
N VAL A 343 15.15 3.34 3.10
CA VAL A 343 15.30 2.00 3.69
C VAL A 343 16.36 2.00 4.80
N ASP A 344 17.56 2.53 4.52
CA ASP A 344 18.66 2.55 5.49
C ASP A 344 18.37 3.45 6.70
N ASN A 345 17.67 4.57 6.50
CA ASN A 345 17.23 5.41 7.63
C ASN A 345 16.33 4.63 8.60
N MET A 346 15.38 3.85 8.10
CA MET A 346 14.51 3.02 8.94
C MET A 346 15.28 1.94 9.67
N ARG A 347 16.18 1.24 8.97
CA ARG A 347 17.08 0.25 9.58
C ARG A 347 17.89 0.87 10.72
N ARG A 348 18.57 2.00 10.47
CA ARG A 348 19.36 2.70 11.48
C ARG A 348 18.52 3.10 12.69
N LEU A 349 17.30 3.58 12.50
CA LEU A 349 16.41 3.93 13.61
C LEU A 349 16.06 2.72 14.48
N VAL A 350 15.84 1.55 13.86
CA VAL A 350 15.64 0.29 14.57
C VAL A 350 16.88 -0.12 15.36
N ASP A 351 18.05 -0.12 14.72
CA ASP A 351 19.31 -0.55 15.36
C ASP A 351 19.68 0.33 16.57
N HIS A 352 19.36 1.64 16.50
CA HIS A 352 19.63 2.59 17.58
C HIS A 352 18.46 2.75 18.56
N SER A 353 17.40 1.94 18.43
CA SER A 353 16.23 2.00 19.33
C SER A 353 16.50 1.36 20.70
N GLY A 354 17.49 0.48 20.80
CA GLY A 354 17.74 -0.32 22.00
C GLY A 354 16.74 -1.46 22.23
N VAL A 355 15.85 -1.71 21.27
CA VAL A 355 14.88 -2.80 21.26
C VAL A 355 15.10 -3.64 20.00
N VAL A 356 14.96 -4.97 20.12
CA VAL A 356 15.05 -5.88 18.98
C VAL A 356 14.03 -5.47 17.92
N GLY A 357 14.46 -5.36 16.67
CA GLY A 357 13.56 -5.05 15.56
C GLY A 357 13.81 -5.90 14.34
N HIS A 358 12.75 -6.09 13.58
CA HIS A 358 12.70 -6.99 12.43
C HIS A 358 12.21 -6.23 11.20
N MET A 359 12.72 -6.60 10.03
CA MET A 359 12.43 -5.93 8.77
C MET A 359 11.87 -6.92 7.77
N TYR A 360 10.71 -6.62 7.21
CA TYR A 360 10.03 -7.51 6.28
C TYR A 360 9.62 -6.79 4.99
N PRO A 361 9.80 -7.43 3.82
CA PRO A 361 9.24 -6.95 2.56
C PRO A 361 7.75 -7.29 2.51
N LEU A 362 6.92 -6.33 2.10
CA LEU A 362 5.46 -6.47 2.00
C LEU A 362 4.99 -6.03 0.62
N ALA A 363 4.33 -6.92 -0.13
CA ALA A 363 3.71 -6.57 -1.41
C ALA A 363 2.21 -6.32 -1.24
N LEU A 364 1.71 -5.31 -1.93
CA LEU A 364 0.31 -4.91 -1.96
C LEU A 364 -0.15 -4.75 -3.42
N LEU A 365 -1.30 -5.33 -3.75
CA LEU A 365 -1.96 -5.22 -5.05
C LEU A 365 -3.40 -4.76 -4.82
N CYS A 366 -3.70 -3.49 -5.07
CA CYS A 366 -5.04 -2.91 -4.93
C CYS A 366 -5.29 -1.68 -5.82
N TYR A 367 -4.43 -1.44 -6.81
CA TYR A 367 -4.47 -0.26 -7.68
C TYR A 367 -5.86 0.02 -8.26
N ASP A 368 -6.58 -1.00 -8.75
CA ASP A 368 -7.89 -0.79 -9.39
C ASP A 368 -8.96 -0.26 -8.43
N ILE A 369 -8.85 -0.48 -7.12
CA ILE A 369 -9.82 0.00 -6.14
C ILE A 369 -9.91 1.52 -6.19
N MET A 370 -8.76 2.21 -6.20
CA MET A 370 -8.69 3.66 -6.16
C MET A 370 -7.38 4.16 -6.80
N PRO A 371 -7.25 4.01 -8.13
CA PRO A 371 -5.97 4.27 -8.80
C PRO A 371 -5.61 5.75 -8.72
N PRO A 372 -4.31 6.08 -8.61
CA PRO A 372 -3.85 7.44 -8.74
C PRO A 372 -4.14 8.03 -10.12
N PRO A 373 -4.14 9.37 -10.26
CA PRO A 373 -4.08 10.01 -11.56
C PRO A 373 -2.84 9.57 -12.35
N GLN A 374 -2.97 9.59 -13.69
CA GLN A 374 -1.87 9.19 -14.59
C GLN A 374 -0.62 10.04 -14.39
N GLU A 375 -0.80 11.34 -14.16
CA GLU A 375 0.29 12.27 -13.84
C GLU A 375 0.34 12.56 -12.34
N VAL A 376 1.52 12.93 -11.85
CA VAL A 376 1.66 13.42 -10.47
C VAL A 376 1.11 14.85 -10.44
N GLU A 377 -0.15 15.01 -10.04
CA GLU A 377 -0.78 16.33 -9.89
C GLU A 377 -0.01 17.15 -8.85
N LYS A 378 0.16 18.46 -9.05
CA LYS A 378 0.82 19.34 -8.06
C LYS A 378 -0.15 19.94 -7.04
N GLN A 379 -1.44 20.00 -7.38
CA GLN A 379 -2.49 20.57 -6.53
C GLN A 379 -3.15 19.50 -5.66
N ILE A 380 -3.76 19.93 -4.56
CA ILE A 380 -4.53 19.05 -3.66
C ILE A 380 -5.93 18.80 -4.25
N GLY A 381 -6.40 17.56 -4.11
CA GLY A 381 -7.72 17.12 -4.53
C GLY A 381 -7.75 16.48 -5.91
N GLU A 382 -7.01 15.40 -6.00
CA GLU A 382 -6.96 14.52 -7.17
C GLU A 382 -8.35 13.92 -7.45
N ARG A 383 -8.69 13.74 -8.73
CA ARG A 383 -9.92 13.07 -9.12
C ARG A 383 -9.84 11.59 -8.76
N ARG A 384 -10.80 11.10 -7.96
CA ARG A 384 -10.83 9.71 -7.49
C ARG A 384 -11.66 8.84 -8.42
N LYS A 385 -11.01 7.97 -9.19
CA LYS A 385 -11.69 6.83 -9.82
C LYS A 385 -11.82 5.74 -8.76
N ILE A 386 -12.97 5.06 -8.72
CA ILE A 386 -13.27 4.01 -7.75
C ILE A 386 -13.87 2.82 -8.49
N SER A 387 -13.41 1.61 -8.17
CA SER A 387 -13.96 0.38 -8.74
C SER A 387 -14.05 -0.75 -7.71
N PHE A 388 -14.82 -1.79 -8.03
CA PHE A 388 -14.87 -3.04 -7.27
C PHE A 388 -13.87 -4.03 -7.85
N HIS A 389 -12.92 -4.49 -7.06
CA HIS A 389 -11.86 -5.37 -7.56
C HIS A 389 -11.28 -6.30 -6.47
N GLY A 390 -10.67 -7.41 -6.90
CA GLY A 390 -9.85 -8.26 -6.05
C GLY A 390 -8.55 -7.57 -5.65
N VAL A 391 -8.07 -7.82 -4.44
CA VAL A 391 -6.85 -7.22 -3.89
C VAL A 391 -5.93 -8.28 -3.29
N GLY A 392 -4.64 -7.98 -3.19
CA GLY A 392 -3.62 -8.90 -2.72
C GLY A 392 -2.74 -8.27 -1.66
N LEU A 393 -2.38 -9.03 -0.64
CA LEU A 393 -1.36 -8.66 0.35
C LEU A 393 -0.43 -9.85 0.56
N SER A 394 0.87 -9.65 0.58
CA SER A 394 1.83 -10.73 0.85
C SER A 394 2.99 -10.20 1.68
N ALA A 395 3.44 -11.01 2.65
CA ALA A 395 4.68 -10.77 3.38
C ALA A 395 5.77 -11.77 2.98
N GLY A 396 6.99 -11.29 2.81
CA GLY A 396 8.16 -12.14 2.56
C GLY A 396 8.89 -12.45 3.84
N LEU A 397 9.92 -13.28 3.75
CA LEU A 397 10.76 -13.63 4.90
C LEU A 397 11.47 -12.39 5.47
N GLU A 398 11.82 -12.47 6.75
CA GLU A 398 12.60 -11.45 7.44
C GLU A 398 13.93 -11.20 6.71
N MET A 399 14.29 -9.93 6.56
CA MET A 399 15.50 -9.48 5.91
C MET A 399 16.59 -9.23 6.95
N ASN A 400 17.63 -10.06 6.95
CA ASN A 400 18.79 -9.89 7.82
C ASN A 400 19.83 -8.99 7.12
N PHE A 401 20.09 -7.81 7.69
CA PHE A 401 21.07 -6.88 7.15
C PHE A 401 22.46 -7.52 7.11
N ASP A 402 22.97 -8.04 8.23
CA ASP A 402 24.33 -8.55 8.36
C ASP A 402 24.63 -9.68 7.35
N GLU A 403 23.66 -10.56 7.09
CA GLU A 403 23.77 -11.62 6.09
C GLU A 403 23.87 -11.06 4.66
N ILE A 404 23.09 -10.04 4.33
CA ILE A 404 23.10 -9.44 2.99
C ILE A 404 24.40 -8.65 2.76
N MET A 405 24.99 -8.06 3.81
CA MET A 405 26.21 -7.25 3.69
C MET A 405 27.51 -8.04 3.74
N SER A 406 27.46 -9.36 4.00
CA SER A 406 28.68 -10.17 4.22
C SER A 406 29.66 -10.15 3.03
N SER A 407 29.18 -9.83 1.83
CA SER A 407 29.98 -9.72 0.60
C SER A 407 30.20 -8.28 0.11
N CYS A 408 29.79 -7.27 0.87
CA CYS A 408 29.91 -5.85 0.48
C CYS A 408 31.22 -5.24 1.00
N GLU A 409 31.88 -4.43 0.17
CA GLU A 409 33.19 -3.85 0.51
C GLU A 409 33.06 -2.58 1.37
N ASN A 410 31.93 -1.88 1.28
CA ASN A 410 31.70 -0.63 1.98
C ASN A 410 30.22 -0.40 2.29
N HIS A 411 29.95 0.56 3.19
CA HIS A 411 28.61 0.90 3.66
C HIS A 411 27.66 1.32 2.52
N GLU A 412 28.16 1.98 1.48
CA GLU A 412 27.30 2.48 0.38
C GLU A 412 26.80 1.33 -0.49
N GLN A 413 27.69 0.43 -0.89
CA GLN A 413 27.31 -0.83 -1.55
C GLN A 413 26.35 -1.63 -0.68
N ALA A 414 26.58 -1.61 0.63
CA ALA A 414 25.75 -2.30 1.60
C ALA A 414 24.30 -1.77 1.61
N LYS A 415 24.15 -0.44 1.78
CA LYS A 415 22.85 0.23 1.70
C LYS A 415 22.08 -0.14 0.42
N GLU A 416 22.74 -0.07 -0.73
CA GLU A 416 22.14 -0.38 -2.03
C GLU A 416 21.74 -1.85 -2.13
N ALA A 417 22.60 -2.78 -1.72
CA ALA A 417 22.33 -4.22 -1.78
C ALA A 417 21.17 -4.63 -0.86
N PHE A 418 21.08 -4.07 0.35
CA PHE A 418 19.96 -4.32 1.24
C PHE A 418 18.63 -3.80 0.66
N SER A 419 18.60 -2.54 0.22
CA SER A 419 17.41 -1.95 -0.42
C SER A 419 16.96 -2.76 -1.63
N LEU A 420 17.91 -3.21 -2.46
CA LEU A 420 17.64 -4.03 -3.64
C LEU A 420 17.09 -5.42 -3.27
N ALA A 421 17.61 -6.06 -2.22
CA ALA A 421 17.13 -7.35 -1.74
C ALA A 421 15.67 -7.26 -1.25
N VAL A 422 15.36 -6.24 -0.45
CA VAL A 422 14.00 -5.95 0.01
C VAL A 422 13.08 -5.73 -1.19
N TYR A 423 13.46 -4.85 -2.12
CA TYR A 423 12.67 -4.52 -3.30
C TYR A 423 12.42 -5.74 -4.20
N LYS A 424 13.43 -6.58 -4.44
CA LYS A 424 13.28 -7.82 -5.23
C LYS A 424 12.26 -8.77 -4.60
N SER A 425 12.27 -8.91 -3.28
CA SER A 425 11.27 -9.72 -2.59
C SER A 425 9.86 -9.14 -2.70
N VAL A 426 9.70 -7.81 -2.65
CA VAL A 426 8.40 -7.16 -2.90
C VAL A 426 7.92 -7.45 -4.33
N ILE A 427 8.80 -7.39 -5.33
CA ILE A 427 8.46 -7.70 -6.73
C ILE A 427 8.04 -9.17 -6.90
N GLU A 428 8.80 -10.13 -6.35
CA GLU A 428 8.44 -11.55 -6.43
C GLU A 428 7.05 -11.84 -5.87
N GLN A 429 6.75 -11.26 -4.71
CA GLN A 429 5.46 -11.38 -4.06
C GLN A 429 4.34 -10.71 -4.87
N TYR A 430 4.60 -9.51 -5.39
CA TYR A 430 3.66 -8.79 -6.22
C TYR A 430 3.27 -9.58 -7.47
N ASN A 431 4.24 -10.20 -8.16
CA ASN A 431 3.98 -10.99 -9.37
C ASN A 431 3.12 -12.24 -9.10
N VAL A 432 3.24 -12.84 -7.92
CA VAL A 432 2.37 -13.95 -7.50
C VAL A 432 0.93 -13.45 -7.25
N LEU A 433 0.78 -12.30 -6.58
CA LEU A 433 -0.54 -11.67 -6.39
C LEU A 433 -1.16 -11.29 -7.74
N GLU A 434 -0.35 -10.75 -8.66
CA GLU A 434 -0.75 -10.38 -10.01
C GLU A 434 -1.27 -11.60 -10.79
N SER A 435 -0.53 -12.70 -10.74
CA SER A 435 -0.91 -13.98 -11.36
C SER A 435 -2.20 -14.56 -10.75
N ALA A 436 -2.40 -14.41 -9.44
CA ALA A 436 -3.60 -14.88 -8.75
C ALA A 436 -4.84 -14.08 -9.16
N ILE A 437 -4.71 -12.75 -9.23
CA ILE A 437 -5.82 -11.81 -9.36
C ILE A 437 -6.10 -11.51 -10.84
N TYR A 438 -5.15 -10.91 -11.55
CA TYR A 438 -5.30 -10.57 -12.97
C TYR A 438 -5.07 -11.78 -13.88
N GLY A 439 -4.17 -12.68 -13.50
CA GLY A 439 -3.96 -13.95 -14.21
C GLY A 439 -5.07 -14.99 -13.94
N HIS A 440 -6.00 -14.69 -13.03
CA HIS A 440 -7.11 -15.57 -12.62
C HIS A 440 -6.69 -16.98 -12.18
N GLN A 441 -5.46 -17.15 -11.72
CA GLN A 441 -4.97 -18.44 -11.24
C GLN A 441 -5.43 -18.74 -9.80
N GLY A 442 -5.87 -17.70 -9.07
CA GLY A 442 -6.24 -17.78 -7.67
C GLY A 442 -5.17 -18.44 -6.81
N LEU A 443 -5.55 -19.38 -5.95
CA LEU A 443 -4.62 -20.09 -5.07
C LEU A 443 -3.53 -20.88 -5.83
N ASN A 444 -3.76 -21.24 -7.10
CA ASN A 444 -2.78 -21.97 -7.92
C ASN A 444 -1.59 -21.10 -8.34
N ALA A 445 -1.65 -19.78 -8.18
CA ALA A 445 -0.49 -18.91 -8.35
C ALA A 445 0.58 -19.11 -7.26
N SER A 446 0.23 -19.78 -6.16
CA SER A 446 1.18 -20.11 -5.09
C SER A 446 2.39 -20.85 -5.64
N ASN A 447 3.55 -20.58 -5.07
CA ASN A 447 4.79 -21.26 -5.42
C ASN A 447 5.49 -21.77 -4.14
N SER A 448 6.74 -22.23 -4.25
CA SER A 448 7.48 -22.80 -3.12
C SER A 448 7.82 -21.79 -2.02
N THR A 449 7.76 -20.48 -2.28
CA THR A 449 8.12 -19.42 -1.34
C THR A 449 6.93 -18.55 -0.91
N ILE A 450 5.86 -18.51 -1.71
CA ILE A 450 4.67 -17.68 -1.49
C ILE A 450 3.43 -18.58 -1.53
N SER A 451 2.85 -18.81 -0.36
CA SER A 451 1.62 -19.58 -0.20
C SER A 451 0.42 -18.64 -0.04
N LEU A 452 -0.49 -18.64 -1.01
CA LEU A 452 -1.70 -17.82 -0.98
C LEU A 452 -2.82 -18.49 -0.17
N SER A 453 -3.66 -17.65 0.44
CA SER A 453 -4.83 -18.04 1.23
C SER A 453 -5.92 -16.99 1.17
N GLN A 454 -7.14 -17.32 1.62
CA GLN A 454 -8.27 -16.40 1.75
C GLN A 454 -8.83 -16.52 3.18
N PRO A 455 -8.26 -15.83 4.18
CA PRO A 455 -8.54 -16.08 5.61
C PRO A 455 -9.95 -15.67 6.08
N TRP A 456 -10.84 -15.29 5.17
CA TRP A 456 -12.22 -14.88 5.42
C TRP A 456 -13.26 -15.83 4.80
N LEU A 457 -12.84 -16.83 4.02
CA LEU A 457 -13.73 -17.81 3.36
C LEU A 457 -13.85 -19.12 4.13
#